data_AF-A0AAW6AXQ9-F1
#
_entry.id   AF-A0AAW6AXQ9-F1
#
_cell.length_a   1.000
_cell.length_b   1.000
_cell.length_c   1.000
_cell.angle_alpha   90.00
_cell.angle_beta   90.00
_cell.angle_gamma   90.00
#
_symmetry.space_group_name_H-M   'P 1'
#
loop_
_entity.id
_entity.type
_entity.pdbx_description
1 polymer ?
#
loop_
_entity_poly.entity_id
_entity_poly.type
_entity_poly.pdbx_seq_one_letter_code
_entity_poly.pdbx_strand_id
1 'polypeptide(L)' 'MKMEKYFERTGKVYEVSSKYDFGWSHIVYVFDNMEDAQIWLDTEEYDFRDRELMSKSAAEKLAGRQAVKNAIKGGMAA' A
#
# COMPACT_ATOMS: atom_id res chain seq x y z
N MET A 1 13.92 -5.10 6.65
CA MET A 1 14.37 -3.74 6.26
C MET A 1 13.31 -2.77 6.77
N LYS A 2 13.68 -1.71 7.51
CA LYS A 2 12.69 -0.70 7.93
C LYS A 2 12.12 0.03 6.71
N MET A 3 10.82 0.35 6.70
CA MET A 3 10.18 1.03 5.56
C MET A 3 10.77 2.43 5.31
N GLU A 4 11.17 3.13 6.36
CA GLU A 4 11.87 4.42 6.26
C GLU A 4 13.12 4.32 5.35
N LYS A 5 13.99 3.34 5.60
CA LYS A 5 15.21 3.11 4.79
C LYS A 5 14.89 2.68 3.35
N TYR A 6 13.78 1.97 3.15
CA TYR A 6 13.33 1.62 1.80
C TYR A 6 12.93 2.88 1.03
N PHE A 7 12.15 3.72 1.69
CA PHE A 7 11.66 4.96 1.13
C PHE A 7 12.80 5.93 0.83
N GLU A 8 13.75 6.15 1.75
CA GLU A 8 14.95 6.98 1.55
C GLU A 8 15.70 6.61 0.26
N ARG A 9 15.76 5.31 -0.07
CA ARG A 9 16.46 4.82 -1.27
C ARG A 9 15.64 4.95 -2.56
N THR A 10 14.31 4.86 -2.48
CA THR A 10 13.45 4.67 -3.66
C THR A 10 12.50 5.84 -3.93
N GLY A 11 12.29 6.71 -2.95
CA GLY A 11 11.30 7.78 -2.98
C GLY A 11 9.85 7.28 -3.04
N LYS A 12 9.60 5.98 -2.83
CA LYS A 12 8.28 5.37 -2.94
C LYS A 12 8.04 4.32 -1.87
N VAL A 13 6.80 4.21 -1.41
CA VAL A 13 6.32 3.08 -0.59
C VAL A 13 4.99 2.59 -1.13
N TYR A 14 4.72 1.30 -0.99
CA TYR A 14 3.49 0.68 -1.45
C TYR A 14 2.66 0.27 -0.24
N GLU A 15 1.35 0.48 -0.32
CA GLU A 15 0.38 -0.03 0.64
C GLU A 15 -0.48 -1.06 -0.08
N VAL A 16 -0.78 -2.18 0.58
CA VAL A 16 -1.68 -3.20 0.04
C VAL A 16 -2.86 -3.42 0.97
N SER A 17 -3.98 -2.85 0.58
CA SER A 17 -5.27 -3.01 1.25
C SER A 17 -5.91 -4.32 0.81
N SER A 18 -6.07 -5.24 1.75
CA SER A 18 -6.49 -6.62 1.54
C SER A 18 -7.83 -6.89 2.20
N LYS A 19 -8.73 -7.56 1.48
CA LYS A 19 -10.01 -8.00 2.00
C LYS A 19 -10.25 -9.46 1.62
N TYR A 20 -10.80 -10.22 2.57
CA TYR A 20 -11.24 -11.60 2.33
C TYR A 20 -12.77 -11.67 2.31
N ASP A 21 -13.34 -11.76 1.11
CA ASP A 21 -14.78 -11.96 0.91
C ASP A 21 -15.05 -13.36 0.35
N PHE A 22 -14.98 -13.54 -0.97
CA PHE A 22 -15.07 -14.84 -1.67
C PHE A 22 -13.70 -15.30 -2.21
N GLY A 23 -12.63 -14.79 -1.60
CA GLY A 23 -11.24 -14.88 -2.04
C GLY A 23 -10.49 -13.63 -1.63
N TRP A 24 -9.15 -13.66 -1.75
CA TRP A 24 -8.32 -12.50 -1.48
C TRP A 24 -8.49 -11.44 -2.56
N SER A 25 -8.91 -10.25 -2.16
CA SER A 25 -8.95 -9.05 -2.99
C SER A 25 -7.91 -8.06 -2.48
N HIS A 26 -7.07 -7.55 -3.37
CA HIS A 26 -6.00 -6.62 -3.03
C HIS A 26 -6.14 -5.34 -3.85
N ILE A 27 -6.06 -4.19 -3.18
CA ILE A 27 -5.91 -2.87 -3.80
C ILE A 27 -4.52 -2.36 -3.43
N VAL A 28 -3.77 -1.91 -4.43
CA VAL A 28 -2.42 -1.42 -4.24
C VAL A 28 -2.42 0.10 -4.36
N TYR A 29 -1.87 0.76 -3.35
CA TYR A 29 -1.59 2.20 -3.39
C TYR A 29 -0.08 2.43 -3.44
N VAL A 30 0.33 3.53 -4.05
CA VAL A 30 1.72 4.00 -4.07
C VAL A 30 1.80 5.43 -3.57
N PHE A 31 2.68 5.66 -2.61
CA PHE A 31 2.90 6.97 -2.01
C PHE A 31 4.30 7.47 -2.34
N ASP A 32 4.38 8.76 -2.66
CA ASP A 32 5.65 9.48 -2.85
C ASP A 32 6.11 10.18 -1.55
N ASN A 33 5.37 9.98 -0.44
CA ASN A 33 5.63 10.53 0.89
C ASN A 33 5.32 9.46 1.97
N MET A 34 6.21 9.29 2.95
CA MET A 34 5.99 8.36 4.07
C MET A 34 4.94 8.86 5.05
N GLU A 35 4.83 10.17 5.25
CA GLU A 35 3.86 10.75 6.16
C GLU A 35 2.43 10.47 5.68
N ASP A 36 2.14 10.74 4.41
CA ASP A 36 0.84 10.43 3.80
C ASP A 36 0.53 8.92 3.84
N ALA A 37 1.55 8.08 3.62
CA ALA A 37 1.40 6.63 3.67
C ALA A 37 1.05 6.14 5.09
N GLN A 38 1.63 6.75 6.11
CA GLN A 38 1.37 6.43 7.51
C GLN A 38 -0.01 6.94 7.94
N ILE A 39 -0.37 8.17 7.59
CA ILE A 39 -1.71 8.72 7.82
C ILE A 39 -2.78 7.83 7.19
N TRP A 40 -2.55 7.37 5.95
CA TRP A 40 -3.48 6.47 5.26
C TRP A 40 -3.60 5.12 5.96
N LEU A 41 -2.49 4.56 6.45
CA LEU A 41 -2.48 3.30 7.19
C LEU A 41 -3.30 3.40 8.49
N ASP A 42 -3.19 4.55 9.17
CA ASP A 42 -3.84 4.82 10.45
C ASP A 42 -5.30 5.30 10.31
N THR A 43 -5.76 5.56 9.08
CA THR A 43 -7.14 5.95 8.82
C THR A 43 -8.08 4.79 9.16
N GLU A 44 -9.20 5.04 9.83
CA GLU A 44 -10.18 3.99 10.12
C GLU A 44 -11.08 3.75 8.90
N GLU A 45 -11.20 2.50 8.43
CA GLU A 45 -12.14 2.12 7.38
C GLU A 45 -13.13 1.07 7.90
N TYR A 46 -14.42 1.31 7.65
CA TYR A 46 -15.52 0.41 8.05
C TYR A 46 -15.62 -0.88 7.19
N ASP A 47 -14.74 -1.11 6.22
CA ASP A 47 -14.84 -2.19 5.21
C ASP A 47 -14.06 -3.48 5.58
N PHE A 48 -13.63 -3.64 6.84
CA PHE A 48 -12.88 -4.82 7.34
C PHE A 48 -11.69 -5.22 6.45
N ARG A 49 -10.79 -4.26 6.20
CA ARG A 49 -9.61 -4.47 5.38
C ARG A 49 -8.33 -4.46 6.22
N ASP A 50 -7.42 -5.36 5.90
CA ASP A 50 -6.06 -5.34 6.42
C ASP A 50 -5.20 -4.44 5.52
N ARG A 51 -4.46 -3.51 6.12
CA ARG A 51 -3.55 -2.62 5.41
C ARG A 51 -2.12 -2.83 5.86
N GLU A 52 -1.19 -2.84 4.93
CA GLU A 52 0.23 -3.02 5.22
C GLU A 52 1.11 -2.22 4.26
N LEU A 53 2.07 -1.48 4.82
CA LEU A 53 3.14 -0.82 4.07
C LEU A 53 4.26 -1.80 3.75
N MET A 54 4.65 -1.86 2.48
CA MET A 54 5.64 -2.80 1.99
C MET A 54 6.45 -2.29 0.80
N SER A 55 7.50 -3.05 0.47
CA SER A 55 8.30 -2.81 -0.73
C SER A 55 7.54 -3.19 -2.01
N LYS A 56 7.95 -2.63 -3.16
CA LYS A 56 7.38 -2.98 -4.48
C LYS A 56 7.35 -4.49 -4.73
N SER A 57 8.46 -5.18 -4.45
CA SER A 57 8.56 -6.62 -4.67
C SER A 57 7.64 -7.43 -3.76
N ALA A 58 7.40 -6.97 -2.54
CA ALA A 58 6.44 -7.61 -1.64
C ALA A 58 5.01 -7.42 -2.13
N ALA A 59 4.67 -6.21 -2.59
CA ALA A 59 3.37 -5.94 -3.19
C ALA A 59 3.14 -6.76 -4.47
N GLU A 60 4.16 -6.91 -5.32
CA GLU A 60 4.06 -7.75 -6.52
C GLU A 60 3.86 -9.23 -6.19
N LYS A 61 4.43 -9.70 -5.08
CA LYS A 61 4.27 -11.08 -4.61
C LYS A 61 2.86 -11.32 -4.03
N LEU A 62 2.31 -10.33 -3.34
CA LEU A 62 1.00 -10.42 -2.69
C LEU A 62 -0.15 -10.17 -3.68
N ALA A 63 -0.16 -9.02 -4.35
CA ALA A 63 -1.24 -8.56 -5.20
C ALA A 63 -1.03 -8.83 -6.70
N GLY A 64 0.17 -9.25 -7.09
CA GLY A 64 0.53 -9.48 -8.49
C GLY A 64 1.10 -8.24 -9.19
N ARG A 65 1.95 -8.48 -10.20
CA ARG A 65 2.63 -7.41 -10.97
C ARG A 65 1.68 -6.43 -11.64
N GLN A 66 0.54 -6.91 -12.15
CA GLN A 66 -0.42 -6.06 -12.85
C GLN A 66 -1.13 -5.10 -11.89
N ALA A 67 -1.45 -5.55 -10.67
CA ALA A 67 -2.04 -4.70 -9.64
C ALA A 67 -1.06 -3.60 -9.22
N VAL A 68 0.22 -3.94 -9.00
CA VAL A 68 1.26 -2.96 -8.67
C VAL A 68 1.52 -1.96 -9.80
N LYS A 69 1.47 -2.40 -11.06
CA LYS A 69 1.59 -1.51 -12.22
C LYS A 69 0.42 -0.51 -12.29
N ASN A 70 -0.76 -0.95 -11.88
CA ASN A 70 -1.98 -0.15 -11.83
C ASN A 70 -2.22 0.48 -10.44
N ALA A 71 -1.18 0.59 -9.60
CA ALA A 71 -1.33 1.11 -8.24
C ALA A 71 -1.94 2.50 -8.26
N ILE A 72 -2.89 2.73 -7.35
CA ILE A 72 -3.56 4.00 -7.18
C ILE A 72 -2.57 4.95 -6.49
N LYS A 73 -2.48 6.19 -6.98
CA LYS A 73 -1.63 7.18 -6.32
C LYS A 73 -2.27 7.54 -4.97
N GLY A 74 -1.57 7.24 -3.89
CA GLY A 74 -1.95 7.65 -2.56
C GLY A 74 -1.71 9.15 -2.36
N GLY A 75 -2.61 9.78 -1.63
CA GLY A 75 -2.57 11.17 -1.22
C GLY A 75 -3.72 11.44 -0.25
N MET A 76 -3.63 12.52 0.52
CA MET A 76 -4.77 12.94 1.34
C MET A 76 -6.00 13.12 0.43
N ALA A 77 -7.03 12.29 0.64
CA ALA A 77 -8.37 12.67 0.20
C ALA A 77 -8.71 13.99 0.90
N ALA A 78 -8.97 15.03 0.11
CA ALA A 78 -9.41 16.32 0.61
C ALA A 78 -10.76 16.21 1.34
#